data_AF-D8V3M0-F1
#
_entry.id   AF-D8V3M0-F1
#
_cell.length_a   1.000
_cell.length_b   1.000
_cell.length_c   1.000
_cell.angle_alpha   90.00
_cell.angle_beta   90.00
_cell.angle_gamma   90.00
#
_symmetry.space_group_name_H-M   'P 1'
#
loop_
_entity.id
_entity.type
_entity.pdbx_description
1 polymer ?
#
loop_
_entity_poly.entity_id
_entity_poly.type
_entity_poly.pdbx_seq_one_letter_code
_entity_poly.pdbx_strand_id
1 'polypeptide(L)' 'GRQGKGSIFVWASGNGGRQGDNCDCDGYTDSIYTISISSASQQGLSPWYAEKCSSTLATSYSSGDYTDQRI' A
#
# COMPACT_ATOMS: atom_id res chain seq x y z
N GLY A 1 -10.01 -6.08 -20.72
CA GLY A 1 -10.84 -6.66 -19.65
C GLY A 1 -11.03 -8.15 -19.90
N ARG A 2 -10.99 -8.96 -18.84
CA ARG A 2 -11.03 -10.44 -18.85
C ARG A 2 -12.34 -10.99 -19.44
N GLN A 3 -12.51 -10.93 -20.77
CA GLN A 3 -13.75 -11.29 -21.47
C GLN A 3 -14.98 -10.57 -20.89
N GLY A 4 -14.86 -9.25 -20.64
CA GLY A 4 -15.93 -8.46 -20.03
C GLY A 4 -16.00 -8.50 -18.50
N LYS A 5 -15.25 -9.38 -17.81
CA LYS A 5 -15.25 -9.51 -16.33
C LYS A 5 -14.43 -8.43 -15.61
N GLY A 6 -13.97 -7.39 -16.30
CA GLY A 6 -13.02 -6.41 -15.78
C GLY A 6 -11.56 -6.93 -15.76
N SER A 7 -10.62 -6.00 -15.82
CA SER A 7 -9.21 -6.28 -15.48
C SER A 7 -9.04 -6.10 -13.97
N ILE A 8 -8.07 -6.79 -13.36
CA ILE A 8 -7.75 -6.62 -11.94
C ILE A 8 -6.50 -5.75 -11.88
N PHE A 9 -6.62 -4.59 -11.26
CA PHE A 9 -5.51 -3.67 -11.03
C PHE A 9 -5.14 -3.72 -9.55
N VAL A 10 -3.90 -4.10 -9.25
CA VAL A 10 -3.35 -4.12 -7.90
C VAL A 10 -2.32 -3.00 -7.83
N TRP A 11 -2.39 -2.18 -6.79
CA TRP A 11 -1.53 -1.02 -6.62
C TRP A 11 -0.89 -1.00 -5.23
N ALA A 12 0.34 -0.51 -5.13
CA ALA A 12 0.96 -0.28 -3.83
C ALA A 12 0.41 1.00 -3.22
N SER A 13 0.11 1.00 -1.92
CA SER A 13 -0.45 2.18 -1.25
C SER A 13 0.53 3.36 -1.19
N GLY A 14 1.84 3.12 -1.28
CA GLY A 14 2.85 4.18 -1.31
C GLY A 14 3.95 4.01 -0.25
N ASN A 15 5.00 4.83 -0.37
CA ASN A 15 6.25 4.75 0.40
C ASN A 15 6.65 6.08 1.08
N GLY A 16 5.78 7.09 1.04
CA GLY A 16 5.97 8.44 1.57
C GLY A 16 5.73 8.59 3.08
N GLY A 17 5.57 7.50 3.84
CA GLY A 17 5.18 7.54 5.25
C GLY A 17 6.12 8.38 6.13
N ARG A 18 7.42 8.39 5.85
CA ARG A 18 8.40 9.25 6.57
C ARG A 18 8.22 10.74 6.31
N GLN A 19 7.66 11.09 5.16
CA GLN A 19 7.35 12.46 4.77
C GLN A 19 5.98 12.91 5.29
N GLY A 20 5.24 12.01 5.97
CA GLY A 20 3.88 12.27 6.41
C GLY A 20 2.87 12.22 5.28
N ASP A 21 3.19 11.50 4.20
CA ASP A 21 2.32 11.40 3.03
C ASP A 21 1.04 10.60 3.33
N ASN A 22 0.00 10.90 2.57
CA ASN A 22 -1.31 10.28 2.66
C ASN A 22 -1.71 9.77 1.28
N CYS A 23 -1.88 8.46 1.17
CA CYS A 23 -2.19 7.81 -0.08
C CYS A 23 -3.55 8.18 -0.69
N ASP A 24 -4.50 8.80 0.05
CA ASP A 24 -5.70 9.39 -0.57
C ASP A 24 -5.37 10.62 -1.46
N CYS A 25 -4.13 11.13 -1.41
CA CYS A 25 -3.61 12.16 -2.33
C CYS A 25 -2.97 11.59 -3.60
N ASP A 26 -2.81 10.27 -3.72
CA ASP A 26 -2.43 9.58 -4.96
C ASP A 26 -3.68 8.97 -5.62
N GLY A 27 -4.11 9.58 -6.72
CA GLY A 27 -5.32 9.18 -7.44
C GLY A 27 -5.26 7.77 -8.07
N TYR A 28 -4.10 7.13 -8.15
CA TYR A 28 -4.03 5.72 -8.55
C TYR A 28 -4.48 4.79 -7.44
N THR A 29 -3.98 4.99 -6.21
CA THR A 29 -4.38 4.18 -5.04
C THR A 29 -5.77 4.55 -4.51
N ASP A 30 -6.19 5.83 -4.60
CA ASP A 30 -7.55 6.26 -4.21
C ASP A 30 -8.62 5.87 -5.25
N SER A 31 -8.21 5.35 -6.42
CA SER A 31 -9.15 4.93 -7.45
C SER A 31 -9.93 3.68 -7.04
N ILE A 32 -11.26 3.75 -7.14
CA ILE A 32 -12.17 2.60 -6.98
C ILE A 32 -11.89 1.43 -7.95
N TYR A 33 -11.11 1.65 -9.01
CA TYR A 33 -10.75 0.61 -9.98
C TYR A 33 -9.49 -0.17 -9.58
N THR A 34 -8.81 0.23 -8.51
CA THR A 34 -7.61 -0.45 -8.02
C THR A 34 -7.85 -1.13 -6.70
N ILE A 35 -7.10 -2.20 -6.48
CA ILE A 35 -6.98 -2.86 -5.19
C ILE A 35 -5.68 -2.36 -4.58
N SER A 36 -5.79 -1.36 -3.69
CA SER A 36 -4.65 -0.78 -2.99
C SER A 36 -4.17 -1.70 -1.85
N ILE A 37 -2.89 -2.05 -1.87
CA ILE A 37 -2.24 -2.96 -0.92
C ILE A 37 -1.12 -2.22 -0.19
N SER A 38 -1.19 -2.22 1.14
CA SER A 38 -0.15 -1.71 2.02
C SER A 38 0.81 -2.80 2.49
N SER A 39 1.77 -2.43 3.32
CA SER A 39 2.86 -3.29 3.77
C SER A 39 2.83 -3.52 5.29
N ALA A 40 3.23 -4.73 5.70
CA ALA A 40 3.59 -5.07 7.08
C ALA A 40 5.01 -5.64 7.13
N SER A 41 5.77 -5.35 8.18
CA SER A 41 7.06 -5.98 8.44
C SER A 41 6.90 -7.45 8.79
N GLN A 42 8.01 -8.20 8.81
CA GLN A 42 8.04 -9.61 9.22
C GLN A 42 7.43 -9.85 10.63
N GLN A 43 7.46 -8.85 11.49
CA GLN A 43 6.92 -8.85 12.84
C GLN A 43 5.44 -8.43 12.90
N GLY A 44 4.82 -8.18 11.74
CA GLY A 44 3.44 -7.73 11.64
C GLY A 44 3.24 -6.26 12.00
N LEU A 45 4.30 -5.45 11.98
CA LEU A 45 4.26 -4.03 12.30
C LEU A 45 4.15 -3.17 11.03
N SER A 46 3.61 -1.96 11.15
CA SER A 46 3.56 -1.02 10.03
C SER A 46 4.98 -0.51 9.73
N PRO A 47 5.50 -0.66 8.50
CA PRO A 47 6.85 -0.25 8.20
C PRO A 47 6.98 1.27 8.08
N TRP A 48 8.21 1.77 8.23
CA TRP A 48 8.49 3.20 8.29
C TRP A 48 8.07 4.00 7.05
N TYR A 49 7.96 3.34 5.90
CA TYR A 49 7.58 3.97 4.62
C TYR A 49 6.07 3.90 4.36
N ALA A 50 5.30 3.11 5.11
CA ALA A 50 3.89 2.93 4.82
C ALA A 50 3.09 4.23 4.97
N GLU A 51 2.38 4.59 3.90
CA GLU A 51 1.38 5.65 3.92
C GLU A 51 0.06 5.12 4.50
N LYS A 52 -0.63 5.96 5.28
CA LYS A 52 -1.92 5.62 5.91
C LYS A 52 -3.02 6.40 5.21
N CYS A 53 -4.05 5.70 4.74
CA CYS A 53 -5.18 6.32 4.07
C CYS A 53 -6.42 5.41 4.09
N SER A 54 -7.57 5.98 3.75
CA SER A 54 -8.85 5.26 3.79
C SER A 54 -9.08 4.33 2.59
N SER A 55 -8.39 4.58 1.48
CA SER A 55 -8.48 3.81 0.24
C SER A 55 -7.73 2.47 0.23
N THR A 56 -6.82 2.23 1.18
CA THR A 56 -6.11 0.94 1.31
C THR A 56 -7.08 -0.19 1.68
N LEU A 57 -7.06 -1.30 0.93
CA LEU A 57 -7.98 -2.43 1.15
C LEU A 57 -7.39 -3.57 1.97
N ALA A 58 -6.10 -3.85 1.82
CA ALA A 58 -5.43 -4.96 2.51
C ALA A 58 -3.94 -4.71 2.69
N THR A 59 -3.29 -5.61 3.43
CA THR A 59 -1.86 -5.55 3.74
C THR A 59 -1.19 -6.88 3.41
N SER A 60 0.01 -6.82 2.83
CA SER A 60 0.90 -7.97 2.63
C SER A 60 2.25 -7.74 3.30
N TYR A 61 3.00 -8.80 3.57
CA TYR A 61 4.35 -8.68 4.09
C TYR A 61 5.31 -8.02 3.08
N SER A 62 6.20 -7.18 3.59
CA SER A 62 7.29 -6.50 2.87
C SER A 62 8.46 -6.25 3.84
N SER A 63 9.38 -5.34 3.48
CA SER A 63 10.54 -4.98 4.30
C SER A 63 10.16 -4.27 5.61
N GLY A 64 11.14 -4.20 6.49
CA GLY A 64 10.98 -4.01 7.91
C GLY A 64 10.50 -2.64 8.42
N ASP A 65 10.07 -2.64 9.69
CA ASP A 65 9.80 -1.44 10.49
C ASP A 65 11.12 -0.69 10.85
N TYR A 66 11.03 0.43 11.55
CA TYR A 66 12.16 1.30 11.91
C TYR A 66 13.34 0.55 12.54
N THR A 67 13.09 -0.57 13.22
CA THR A 67 14.07 -1.39 13.94
C THR A 67 14.53 -2.63 13.18
N ASP A 68 13.93 -2.93 12.03
CA ASP A 68 14.20 -4.14 11.26
C ASP A 68 15.25 -3.93 10.17
N GLN A 69 15.74 -5.05 9.63
CA GLN A 69 16.56 -5.00 8.43
C GLN A 69 15.78 -4.39 7.26
N ARG A 70 16.38 -3.34 6.68
CA ARG A 70 15.92 -2.74 5.43
C ARG A 70 16.43 -3.62 4.30
N ILE A 71 15.51 -4.25 3.58
CA ILE A 71 15.77 -5.02 2.36
C ILE A 71 15.85 -4.04 1.19
#